data_AF-A0A815WX65-F1
#
_entry.id   AF-A0A815WX65-F1
#
_cell.length_a   1.000
_cell.length_b   1.000
_cell.length_c   1.000
_cell.angle_alpha   90.00
_cell.angle_beta   90.00
_cell.angle_gamma   90.00
#
_symmetry.space_group_name_H-M   'P 1'
#
loop_
_entity.id
_entity.type
_entity.pdbx_description
1 polymer ?
#
loop_
_entity_poly.entity_id
_entity_poly.type
_entity_poly.pdbx_seq_one_letter_code
_entity_poly.pdbx_strand_id
1 'polypeptide(L)'
;MNLITSHRHYQWLSNLITADEKWMLYVNYTRRRQRLSTGQTGVGIPKTDPDPRKLMLSVWWGIKGDVHWKLLPNGYTITADLYCQQLDRVAEKL
;
A
#
# COMPACT_ATOMS: atom_id res chain seq x y z
N MET A 1 -42.38 16.50 -11.34
CA MET A 1 -40.92 16.39 -11.57
C MET A 1 -40.26 16.10 -10.23
N ASN A 2 -39.73 14.89 -10.02
CA ASN A 2 -38.99 14.57 -8.79
C ASN A 2 -37.51 14.42 -9.14
N LEU A 3 -36.73 15.47 -8.88
CA LEU A 3 -35.28 15.53 -9.11
C LEU A 3 -34.44 14.98 -7.94
N ILE A 4 -35.05 14.34 -6.93
CA ILE A 4 -34.38 13.92 -5.69
C ILE A 4 -34.69 12.45 -5.34
N THR A 5 -34.48 11.53 -6.28
CA THR A 5 -34.44 10.09 -5.97
C THR A 5 -33.22 9.43 -6.59
N SER A 6 -32.04 10.00 -6.36
CA SER A 6 -30.79 9.23 -6.45
C SER A 6 -30.61 8.46 -5.14
N HIS A 7 -31.38 7.38 -4.95
CA HIS A 7 -31.03 6.39 -3.94
C HIS A 7 -29.70 5.79 -4.38
N ARG A 8 -28.58 6.23 -3.79
CA ARG A 8 -27.26 5.73 -4.17
C ARG A 8 -27.16 4.28 -3.75
N HIS A 9 -27.30 3.38 -4.71
CA HIS A 9 -27.30 1.94 -4.48
C HIS A 9 -25.86 1.48 -4.24
N TYR A 10 -25.40 1.57 -3.00
CA TYR A 10 -24.03 1.22 -2.60
C TYR A 10 -23.83 -0.27 -2.33
N GLN A 11 -24.82 -1.12 -2.60
CA GLN A 11 -24.73 -2.56 -2.39
C GLN A 11 -23.56 -3.20 -3.17
N TRP A 12 -23.14 -2.62 -4.31
CA TRP A 12 -22.00 -3.14 -5.05
C TRP A 12 -20.66 -2.99 -4.29
N LEU A 13 -20.54 -2.05 -3.35
CA LEU A 13 -19.32 -1.87 -2.54
C LEU A 13 -19.01 -3.09 -1.67
N SER A 14 -20.03 -3.87 -1.27
CA SER A 14 -19.79 -5.09 -0.50
C SER A 14 -19.04 -6.17 -1.27
N ASN A 15 -19.10 -6.11 -2.60
CA ASN A 15 -18.48 -7.07 -3.50
C ASN A 15 -17.21 -6.50 -4.16
N LEU A 16 -16.85 -5.25 -3.85
CA LEU A 16 -15.67 -4.61 -4.40
C LEU A 16 -14.42 -5.19 -3.72
N ILE A 17 -13.53 -5.73 -4.56
CA ILE A 17 -12.16 -6.08 -4.19
C ILE A 17 -11.24 -5.07 -4.86
N THR A 18 -10.36 -4.47 -4.08
CA THR A 18 -9.34 -3.53 -4.54
C THR A 18 -7.95 -4.13 -4.36
N ALA A 19 -7.01 -3.69 -5.18
CA ALA A 19 -5.62 -4.07 -5.09
C ALA A 19 -4.72 -2.84 -5.22
N ASP A 20 -3.54 -2.92 -4.61
CA ASP A 20 -2.48 -1.91 -4.78
C ASP A 20 -1.12 -2.53 -4.48
N GLU A 21 -0.09 -1.89 -5.00
CA GLU A 21 1.30 -2.29 -4.81
C GLU A 21 2.14 -1.18 -4.21
N LYS A 22 2.90 -1.52 -3.17
CA LYS A 22 3.63 -0.56 -2.36
C LYS A 22 5.05 -1.02 -2.08
N TRP A 23 5.99 -0.11 -2.35
CA TRP A 23 7.36 -0.26 -1.90
C TRP A 23 7.49 -0.02 -0.40
N MET A 24 8.07 -0.97 0.32
CA MET A 24 8.34 -0.93 1.75
C MET A 24 9.84 -0.98 2.01
N LEU A 25 10.37 0.03 2.70
CA LEU A 25 11.79 0.08 3.07
C LEU A 25 12.04 -0.85 4.27
N TYR A 26 13.14 -1.61 4.24
CA TYR A 26 13.59 -2.40 5.40
C TYR A 26 13.94 -1.50 6.60
N VAL A 27 14.64 -0.41 6.32
CA VAL A 27 14.97 0.62 7.31
C VAL A 27 14.27 1.90 6.89
N ASN A 28 13.19 2.24 7.58
CA ASN A 28 12.47 3.47 7.34
C ASN A 28 12.97 4.55 8.32
N TYR A 29 13.90 5.38 7.87
CA TYR A 29 14.36 6.55 8.64
C TYR A 29 13.25 7.59 8.70
N THR A 30 12.49 7.60 9.79
CA THR A 30 11.45 8.61 10.01
C THR A 30 12.08 9.91 10.47
N ARG A 31 11.97 10.96 9.65
CA ARG A 31 12.38 12.30 10.04
C ARG A 31 11.38 12.89 11.03
N ARG A 32 11.70 12.84 12.32
CA ARG A 32 10.93 13.55 13.33
C ARG A 32 11.22 15.04 13.24
N ARG A 33 10.16 15.84 13.05
CA ARG A 33 10.24 17.29 13.19
C ARG A 33 10.54 17.61 14.65
N GLN A 34 11.60 18.37 14.88
CA GLN A 34 11.96 18.85 16.21
C GLN A 34 11.53 20.32 16.31
N ARG A 35 10.76 20.65 17.35
CA ARG A 35 10.58 22.05 17.76
C ARG A 35 11.71 22.36 18.73
N LEU A 36 12.53 23.34 18.38
CA LEU A 36 13.69 23.75 19.16
C LEU A 36 13.54 25.22 19.52
N SER A 37 14.07 25.60 20.68
CA SER A 37 14.17 27.00 21.08
C SER A 37 15.25 27.71 20.28
N THR A 38 15.17 29.04 20.19
CA THR A 38 16.14 29.87 19.49
C THR A 38 17.56 29.58 19.97
N GLY A 39 18.45 29.19 19.05
CA GLY A 39 19.86 28.87 19.34
C GLY A 39 20.16 27.40 19.63
N GLN A 40 19.17 26.50 19.70
CA GLN A 40 19.42 25.07 19.87
C GLN A 40 19.60 24.37 18.51
N THR A 41 20.63 23.51 18.43
CA THR A 41 20.88 22.62 17.29
C THR A 41 20.07 21.33 17.42
N GLY A 42 19.41 20.91 16.35
CA GLY A 42 18.64 19.67 16.33
C GLY A 42 19.51 18.42 16.33
N VAL A 43 18.93 17.31 16.76
CA VAL A 43 19.57 15.99 16.66
C VAL A 43 19.68 15.60 15.19
N GLY A 44 20.91 15.30 14.75
CA GLY A 44 21.20 14.84 13.41
C GLY A 44 20.49 13.52 13.11
N ILE A 45 19.68 13.51 12.05
CA ILE A 45 18.99 12.31 11.58
C ILE A 45 19.83 11.69 10.46
N PRO A 46 20.05 10.36 10.45
CA PRO A 46 20.77 9.70 9.38
C PRO A 46 20.17 10.05 8.01
N LYS A 47 21.02 10.33 7.03
CA LYS A 47 20.56 10.42 5.64
C LYS A 47 20.15 9.02 5.18
N THR A 48 19.05 8.95 4.44
CA THR A 48 18.63 7.71 3.78
C THR A 48 19.73 7.26 2.83
N ASP A 49 20.03 5.96 2.84
CA ASP A 49 20.98 5.34 1.92
C ASP A 49 20.55 5.59 0.45
N PRO A 50 21.47 5.80 -0.51
CA PRO A 50 21.12 6.03 -1.91
C PRO A 50 20.42 4.84 -2.57
N ASP A 51 20.74 3.61 -2.14
CA ASP A 51 20.09 2.37 -2.58
C ASP A 51 19.52 1.59 -1.39
N PRO A 52 18.39 2.03 -0.83
CA PRO A 52 17.82 1.39 0.34
C PRO A 52 17.18 0.06 -0.07
N ARG A 53 17.52 -1.02 0.66
CA ARG A 53 16.85 -2.30 0.52
C ARG A 53 15.34 -2.10 0.72
N LYS A 54 14.57 -2.44 -0.31
CA LYS A 54 13.11 -2.31 -0.34
C LYS A 54 12.46 -3.62 -0.75
N LEU A 55 11.28 -3.88 -0.21
CA LEU A 55 10.38 -4.95 -0.60
C LEU A 55 9.22 -4.34 -1.37
N MET A 56 8.57 -5.12 -2.21
CA MET A 56 7.32 -4.73 -2.82
C MET A 56 6.19 -5.58 -2.24
N LEU A 57 5.23 -4.92 -1.60
CA LEU A 57 4.00 -5.56 -1.15
C LEU A 57 2.97 -5.40 -2.26
N SER A 58 2.39 -6.51 -2.72
CA SER A 58 1.12 -6.50 -3.45
C SER A 58 0.03 -7.00 -2.52
N VAL A 59 -1.08 -6.26 -2.40
CA VAL A 59 -2.17 -6.61 -1.49
C VAL A 59 -3.52 -6.45 -2.17
N TRP A 60 -4.43 -7.39 -1.90
CA TRP A 60 -5.81 -7.43 -2.36
C TRP A 60 -6.72 -7.50 -1.14
N TRP A 61 -7.69 -6.60 -1.06
CA TRP A 61 -8.59 -6.51 0.08
C TRP A 61 -9.98 -6.05 -0.36
N GLY A 62 -10.99 -6.46 0.41
CA GLY A 62 -12.36 -6.02 0.26
C GLY A 62 -12.91 -5.50 1.59
N ILE A 63 -14.23 -5.27 1.65
CA ILE A 63 -14.88 -4.79 2.88
C ILE A 63 -14.75 -5.76 4.06
N LYS A 64 -14.56 -7.05 3.78
CA LYS A 64 -14.42 -8.12 4.78
C LYS A 64 -13.00 -8.26 5.35
N GLY A 65 -12.01 -7.56 4.78
CA GLY A 65 -10.60 -7.64 5.17
C GLY A 65 -9.68 -7.98 4.00
N ASP A 66 -8.47 -8.45 4.33
CA ASP A 66 -7.48 -8.88 3.35
C ASP A 66 -7.85 -10.23 2.72
N VAL A 67 -7.77 -10.30 1.40
CA VAL A 67 -8.02 -11.52 0.61
C VAL A 67 -6.71 -12.23 0.32
N HIS A 68 -5.72 -11.47 -0.14
CA HIS A 68 -4.40 -11.99 -0.41
C HIS A 68 -3.36 -10.87 -0.29
N TRP A 69 -2.14 -11.24 0.05
CA TRP A 69 -0.99 -10.37 -0.06
C TRP A 69 0.25 -11.19 -0.40
N LYS A 70 1.22 -10.54 -1.04
CA LYS A 70 2.50 -11.13 -1.38
C LYS A 70 3.60 -10.10 -1.18
N LEU A 71 4.66 -10.49 -0.47
CA LEU A 71 5.89 -9.73 -0.38
C LEU A 71 6.88 -10.25 -1.42
N LEU A 72 7.37 -9.35 -2.24
CA LEU A 72 8.40 -9.62 -3.23
C LEU A 72 9.75 -9.10 -2.71
N PRO A 73 10.81 -9.92 -2.74
CA PRO A 73 12.12 -9.54 -2.24
C PRO A 73 12.73 -8.38 -3.03
N ASN A 74 13.76 -7.76 -2.47
CA ASN A 74 14.45 -6.64 -3.11
C ASN A 74 14.95 -7.01 -4.51
N GLY A 75 14.76 -6.09 -5.47
CA GLY A 75 15.14 -6.29 -6.87
C GLY A 75 14.12 -7.03 -7.72
N TYR A 76 13.04 -7.58 -7.15
CA TYR A 76 11.96 -8.18 -7.94
C TYR A 76 10.96 -7.12 -8.40
N THR A 77 10.55 -7.20 -9.65
CA THR A 77 9.53 -6.34 -10.27
C THR A 77 8.26 -7.15 -10.55
N ILE A 78 7.10 -6.50 -10.60
CA ILE A 78 5.85 -7.16 -11.00
C ILE A 78 5.88 -7.29 -12.51
N THR A 79 6.17 -8.49 -12.99
CA THR A 79 5.98 -8.85 -14.38
C THR A 79 4.50 -9.17 -14.62
N ALA A 80 4.06 -9.08 -15.88
CA ALA A 80 2.69 -9.44 -16.24
C ALA A 80 2.35 -10.88 -15.82
N ASP A 81 3.25 -11.83 -16.02
CA ASP A 81 3.05 -13.23 -15.63
C ASP A 81 2.84 -13.40 -14.12
N LEU A 82 3.64 -12.69 -13.32
CA LEU A 82 3.53 -12.71 -11.87
C LEU A 82 2.21 -12.09 -11.41
N TYR A 83 1.77 -11.01 -12.06
CA TYR A 83 0.49 -10.38 -11.79
C TYR A 83 -0.69 -11.31 -12.12
N CYS A 84 -0.66 -11.98 -13.27
CA CYS A 84 -1.67 -12.99 -13.63
C CYS A 84 -1.75 -14.12 -12.59
N GLN A 85 -0.60 -14.67 -12.18
CA GLN A 85 -0.56 -15.69 -11.12
C GLN A 85 -1.11 -15.19 -9.77
N GLN A 86 -0.94 -13.91 -9.47
CA GLN A 86 -1.53 -13.31 -8.26
C GLN A 86 -3.04 -13.18 -8.39
N LEU A 87 -3.56 -12.79 -9.57
CA LEU A 87 -5.00 -12.73 -9.84
C LEU A 87 -5.66 -14.11 -9.74
N ASP A 88 -5.03 -15.16 -10.28
CA ASP A 88 -5.54 -16.53 -10.17
C ASP A 88 -5.71 -16.96 -8.71
N ARG A 89 -4.69 -16.68 -7.87
CA ARG A 89 -4.74 -16.95 -6.42
C ARG A 89 -5.79 -16.13 -5.68
N VAL A 90 -6.08 -14.92 -6.15
CA VAL A 90 -7.16 -14.10 -5.59
C VAL A 90 -8.50 -14.69 -5.98
N ALA A 91 -8.68 -15.08 -7.25
CA ALA A 91 -9.89 -15.72 -7.74
C ALA A 91 -10.20 -17.04 -7.02
N GLU A 92 -9.19 -17.83 -6.66
CA GLU A 92 -9.35 -19.05 -5.85
C GLU A 92 -9.83 -18.80 -4.42
N LYS A 93 -9.65 -17.58 -3.90
CA LYS A 93 -9.96 -17.20 -2.50
C LYS A 93 -11.24 -16.39 -2.35
N LEU A 94 -11.82 -15.92 -3.45
CA LEU A 94 -13.07 -15.20 -3.51
C LEU A 94 -14.26 -16.16 -3.59
#